data_AF-A0A5S4WS09-F1
#
_entry.id   AF-A0A5S4WS09-F1
#
_cell.length_a   1.000
_cell.length_b   1.000
_cell.length_c   1.000
_cell.angle_alpha   90.00
_cell.angle_beta   90.00
_cell.angle_gamma   90.00
#
_symmetry.space_group_name_H-M   'P 1'
#
loop_
_entity.id
_entity.type
_entity.pdbx_description
1 polymer ?
#
loop_
_entity_poly.entity_id
_entity_poly.type
_entity_poly.pdbx_seq_one_letter_code
_entity_poly.pdbx_strand_id
1 'polypeptide(L)' 'MTAAPEPSGPSPDDLDAAADQAIAACGGDAREAVKALIVANGFLEAQVEELRASVSAGYSRGRFDLPRDRKDWYD' A
#
# COMPACT_ATOMS: atom_id res chain seq x y z
N MET A 1 -19.00 -2.90 2.50
CA MET A 1 -17.86 -3.48 1.77
C MET A 1 -17.02 -4.20 2.80
N THR A 2 -17.09 -5.52 2.83
CA THR A 2 -16.26 -6.34 3.71
C THR A 2 -14.84 -6.26 3.17
N ALA A 3 -13.94 -5.61 3.91
CA ALA A 3 -12.51 -5.71 3.61
C ALA A 3 -12.14 -7.20 3.72
N ALA A 4 -11.66 -7.78 2.62
CA ALA A 4 -11.07 -9.10 2.64
C ALA A 4 -9.92 -9.11 3.67
N PRO A 5 -9.66 -10.24 4.35
CA PRO A 5 -8.57 -10.32 5.31
C PRO A 5 -7.28 -9.86 4.63
N GLU A 6 -6.60 -8.91 5.26
CA GLU A 6 -5.26 -8.44 4.89
C GLU A 6 -4.38 -9.67 4.61
N PRO A 7 -3.58 -9.68 3.53
CA PRO A 7 -2.72 -10.81 3.25
C PRO A 7 -1.84 -11.04 4.47
N SER A 8 -1.92 -12.24 5.02
CA SER A 8 -0.99 -12.70 6.04
C SER A 8 0.41 -12.45 5.49
N GLY A 9 1.23 -11.68 6.22
CA GLY A 9 2.57 -11.32 5.77
C GLY A 9 3.39 -12.57 5.39
N PRO A 10 4.46 -12.40 4.59
CA PRO A 10 5.29 -13.53 4.17
C PRO A 10 5.74 -14.34 5.38
N SER A 11 5.67 -15.67 5.27
CA SER A 11 6.20 -16.55 6.30
C SER A 11 7.72 -16.36 6.41
N PRO A 12 8.36 -16.75 7.53
CA PRO A 12 9.81 -16.68 7.66
C PRO A 12 10.54 -17.40 6.50
N ASP A 13 10.01 -18.55 6.07
CA ASP A 13 10.57 -19.33 4.96
C ASP A 13 10.46 -18.56 3.61
N ASP A 14 9.37 -17.80 3.42
CA ASP A 14 9.21 -16.94 2.24
C ASP A 14 10.20 -15.77 2.25
N LEU A 15 10.51 -15.23 3.44
CA LEU A 15 11.48 -14.15 3.60
C LEU A 15 12.91 -14.61 3.32
N ASP A 16 13.28 -15.80 3.82
CA ASP A 16 14.60 -16.37 3.56
C ASP A 16 14.81 -16.63 2.06
N ALA A 17 13.81 -17.21 1.39
CA ALA A 17 13.86 -17.43 -0.06
C ALA A 17 13.93 -16.11 -0.85
N ALA A 18 13.24 -15.06 -0.42
CA ALA A 18 13.30 -13.74 -1.04
C ALA A 18 14.67 -13.07 -0.83
N ALA A 19 15.28 -13.24 0.35
CA ALA A 19 16.62 -12.75 0.65
C ALA A 19 17.66 -13.42 -0.26
N ASP A 20 17.59 -14.75 -0.40
CA ASP A 20 18.48 -15.50 -1.30
C ASP A 20 18.36 -15.03 -2.75
N GLN A 21 17.14 -14.77 -3.22
CA GLN A 21 16.90 -14.22 -4.56
C GLN A 21 17.50 -12.82 -4.74
N ALA A 22 17.34 -11.94 -3.75
CA ALA A 22 17.91 -10.60 -3.79
C ALA A 22 19.45 -10.62 -3.80
N ILE A 23 20.05 -11.51 -3.01
CA ILE A 23 21.50 -11.72 -2.97
C ILE A 23 22.00 -12.27 -4.32
N ALA A 24 21.31 -13.27 -4.89
CA ALA A 24 21.66 -13.82 -6.19
C ALA A 24 21.56 -12.77 -7.31
N ALA A 25 20.55 -11.91 -7.28
CA ALA A 25 20.40 -10.80 -8.23
C ALA A 25 21.54 -9.77 -8.14
N CYS A 26 22.18 -9.64 -6.97
CA CYS A 26 23.34 -8.78 -6.74
C CYS A 26 24.69 -9.51 -6.89
N GLY A 27 24.71 -10.63 -7.62
CA GLY A 27 25.93 -11.38 -7.89
C GLY A 27 26.50 -12.11 -6.67
N GLY A 28 25.68 -12.36 -5.65
CA GLY A 28 26.09 -13.03 -4.42
C GLY A 28 26.63 -12.07 -3.34
N ASP A 29 26.69 -10.76 -3.59
CA ASP A 29 27.12 -9.79 -2.59
C ASP A 29 25.93 -9.30 -1.75
N ALA A 30 25.84 -9.80 -0.52
CA ALA A 30 24.80 -9.40 0.43
C ALA A 30 24.84 -7.91 0.79
N ARG A 31 26.01 -7.26 0.78
CA ARG A 31 26.13 -5.82 1.05
C ARG A 31 25.54 -5.00 -0.09
N GLU A 32 25.77 -5.41 -1.34
CA GLU A 32 25.16 -4.76 -2.50
C GLU A 32 23.64 -5.01 -2.54
N ALA A 33 23.18 -6.21 -2.17
CA ALA A 33 21.75 -6.49 -2.02
C ALA A 33 21.07 -5.58 -0.99
N VAL A 34 21.70 -5.37 0.18
CA VAL A 34 21.17 -4.44 1.19
C VAL A 34 21.13 -3.01 0.69
N LYS A 35 22.16 -2.53 -0.02
CA LYS A 35 22.14 -1.18 -0.62
C LYS A 35 21.01 -1.04 -1.64
N ALA A 36 20.83 -2.03 -2.51
CA ALA A 36 19.75 -2.05 -3.50
C ALA A 36 18.37 -2.01 -2.82
N LEU A 37 18.17 -2.81 -1.77
CA LEU A 37 16.93 -2.83 -0.99
C LEU A 37 16.64 -1.49 -0.30
N ILE A 38 17.65 -0.81 0.25
CA ILE A 38 17.47 0.52 0.85
C ILE A 38 16.98 1.53 -0.19
N VAL A 39 17.59 1.53 -1.38
CA VAL A 39 17.17 2.41 -2.49
C VAL A 39 15.75 2.07 -2.96
N ALA A 40 15.45 0.78 -3.14
CA ALA A 40 14.13 0.32 -3.55
C ALA A 40 13.05 0.68 -2.52
N ASN A 41 13.35 0.55 -1.23
CA ASN A 41 12.41 0.91 -0.17
C ASN A 41 12.12 2.42 -0.18
N GLY A 42 13.15 3.26 -0.27
CA GLY A 42 12.95 4.71 -0.40
C GLY A 42 12.11 5.11 -1.62
N PHE A 43 12.25 4.40 -2.74
CA PHE A 43 11.41 4.60 -3.92
C PHE A 43 9.95 4.19 -3.69
N LEU A 44 9.69 3.07 -3.01
CA LEU A 44 8.33 2.62 -2.67
C LEU A 44 7.66 3.58 -1.67
N GLU A 45 8.38 4.03 -0.65
CA GLU A 45 7.89 5.02 0.32
C GLU A 45 7.49 6.33 -0.37
N ALA A 46 8.30 6.81 -1.32
CA ALA A 46 7.97 8.00 -2.12
C ALA A 46 6.71 7.82 -2.96
N GLN A 47 6.54 6.66 -3.61
CA GLN A 47 5.32 6.35 -4.39
C GLN A 47 4.08 6.25 -3.50
N VAL A 48 4.20 5.69 -2.30
CA VAL A 48 3.10 5.65 -1.33
C VAL A 48 2.68 7.06 -0.92
N GLU A 49 3.65 7.94 -0.68
CA GLU A 49 3.36 9.34 -0.33
C GLU A 49 2.71 10.10 -1.49
N GLU A 50 3.22 9.93 -2.71
CA GLU A 50 2.61 10.50 -3.92
C GLU A 50 1.16 10.01 -4.11
N LEU A 51 0.93 8.70 -3.95
CA LEU A 51 -0.40 8.11 -4.06
C LEU A 51 -1.34 8.70 -3.00
N ARG A 52 -0.90 8.78 -1.74
CA ARG A 52 -1.67 9.40 -0.64
C ARG A 52 -2.02 10.85 -0.94
N ALA A 53 -1.10 11.63 -1.49
CA ALA A 53 -1.35 13.02 -1.88
C ALA A 53 -2.34 13.13 -3.06
N SER A 54 -2.34 12.16 -3.97
CA SER A 54 -3.22 12.13 -5.15
C SER A 54 -4.67 11.70 -4.85
N VAL A 55 -4.91 11.01 -3.73
CA VAL A 55 -6.26 10.68 -3.27
C VAL A 55 -6.93 11.95 -2.73
N SER A 56 -7.67 12.65 -3.61
CA SER A 56 -8.48 13.82 -3.27
C SER A 56 -9.35 13.59 -2.03
N ALA A 57 -9.36 14.57 -1.12
CA ALA A 57 -10.29 14.63 0.03
C ALA A 57 -11.78 14.53 -0.38
N GLY A 58 -12.10 14.70 -1.67
CA GLY A 58 -13.44 14.48 -2.24
C GLY A 58 -13.87 13.00 -2.29
N TYR A 59 -12.95 12.03 -2.38
CA TYR A 59 -13.29 10.60 -2.27
C TYR A 59 -13.81 10.26 -0.85
N SER A 60 -13.32 10.98 0.17
CA SER A 60 -13.75 10.83 1.57
C SER A 60 -15.07 11.56 1.90
N ARG A 61 -15.53 12.51 1.05
CA ARG A 61 -16.71 13.36 1.33
C ARG A 61 -17.98 13.00 0.56
N GLY A 62 -17.93 12.05 -0.39
CA GLY A 62 -18.99 11.87 -1.38
C GLY A 62 -19.92 10.66 -1.22
N ARG A 63 -20.00 9.99 -0.06
CA ARG A 63 -20.87 8.80 0.10
C ARG A 63 -22.14 8.99 0.94
N PHE A 64 -22.37 10.14 1.57
CA PHE A 64 -23.62 10.40 2.31
C PHE A 64 -24.03 11.89 2.41
N ASP A 65 -23.90 12.69 1.34
CA ASP A 65 -24.84 13.82 1.21
C ASP A 65 -26.16 13.27 0.64
N LEU A 66 -26.87 12.52 1.49
CA LEU A 66 -28.31 12.41 1.32
C LEU A 66 -28.87 13.84 1.44
N PRO A 67 -29.73 14.29 0.52
CA PRO A 67 -30.37 15.60 0.64
C PRO A 67 -30.98 15.74 2.03
N ARG A 68 -30.48 16.70 2.80
CA ARG A 68 -30.88 16.97 4.19
C ARG A 68 -32.26 17.64 4.28
N ASP A 69 -33.06 17.56 3.22
CA ASP A 69 -34.40 18.10 3.15
C ASP A 69 -35.34 17.13 2.43
N ARG A 70 -35.88 16.19 3.21
CA ARG A 70 -37.03 15.35 2.87
C ARG A 70 -38.18 15.82 3.76
N LYS A 71 -38.70 17.01 3.49
CA LYS A 71 -39.82 17.61 4.23
C LYS A 71 -41.10 17.71 3.39
N ASP A 72 -41.40 16.63 2.67
CA ASP A 72 -42.54 16.53 1.76
C ASP A 72 -43.20 15.14 1.74
N TRP A 73 -42.89 14.24 2.69
CA TRP A 73 -43.50 12.89 2.74
C TRP A 73 -44.83 12.81 3.53
N TYR A 74 -45.31 13.91 4.09
CA TYR A 74 -46.60 13.94 4.79
C TYR A 74 -47.35 15.22 4.40
N ASP A 75 -47.76 15.28 3.14
CA ASP A 75 -48.93 16.03 2.66
C ASP A 75 -49.67 15.15 1.64
#